data_AF-A0A6J4S9M7-F1
#
_entry.id   AF-A0A6J4S9M7-F1
#
_cell.length_a   1.000
_cell.length_b   1.000
_cell.length_c   1.000
_cell.angle_alpha   90.00
_cell.angle_beta   90.00
_cell.angle_gamma   90.00
#
_symmetry.space_group_name_H-M   'P 1'
#
loop_
_entity.id
_entity.type
_entity.pdbx_description
1 polymer ?
#
loop_
_entity_poly.entity_id
_entity_poly.type
_entity_poly.pdbx_seq_one_letter_code
_entity_poly.pdbx_strand_id
1 'polypeptide(L)'
;MRKTLKEEIRSSGLLGEVRTDTVGCLGLCKHGPNAVVYDGAEPKGTWYIGLREKDVPEVVEEHLSNGAPVRRLAAERRPRRNGKK
;
A
#
# COMPACT_ATOMS: atom_id res chain seq x y z
N MET A 1 6.98 10.37 0.20
CA MET A 1 6.14 9.16 0.09
C MET A 1 6.13 8.59 -1.33
N ARG A 2 5.40 9.17 -2.31
CA ARG A 2 5.37 8.63 -3.69
C ARG A 2 6.75 8.50 -4.34
N LYS A 3 7.62 9.49 -4.13
CA LYS A 3 9.00 9.47 -4.61
C LYS A 3 9.78 8.31 -3.98
N THR A 4 9.80 8.25 -2.65
CA THR A 4 10.42 7.18 -1.85
C THR A 4 9.99 5.78 -2.31
N LEU A 5 8.68 5.55 -2.46
CA LEU A 5 8.14 4.26 -2.92
C LEU A 5 8.67 3.87 -4.31
N LYS A 6 8.74 4.82 -5.25
CA LYS A 6 9.24 4.56 -6.61
C LYS A 6 10.74 4.28 -6.63
N GLU A 7 11.50 5.00 -5.83
CA GLU A 7 12.95 4.80 -5.69
C GLU A 7 13.26 3.43 -5.08
N GLU A 8 12.50 3.03 -4.07
CA GLU A 8 12.65 1.74 -3.42
C GLU A 8 12.28 0.58 -4.37
N ILE A 9 11.12 0.63 -5.02
CA ILE A 9 10.72 -0.37 -6.03
C ILE A 9 11.78 -0.54 -7.12
N ARG A 10 12.39 0.58 -7.56
CA ARG A 10 13.49 0.54 -8.54
C ARG A 10 14.73 -0.14 -7.98
N SER A 11 15.12 0.20 -6.76
CA SER A 11 16.32 -0.32 -6.12
C SER A 11 16.20 -1.81 -5.78
N SER A 12 14.98 -2.28 -5.47
CA SER A 12 14.67 -3.69 -5.21
C SER A 12 14.48 -4.53 -6.48
N GLY A 13 14.65 -3.97 -7.68
CA GLY A 13 14.53 -4.71 -8.95
C GLY A 13 13.11 -5.02 -9.39
N LEU A 14 12.08 -4.50 -8.71
CA LEU A 14 10.67 -4.80 -8.96
C LEU A 14 10.04 -3.96 -10.10
N LEU A 15 10.87 -3.35 -10.96
CA LEU A 15 10.39 -2.59 -12.11
C LEU A 15 9.74 -3.52 -13.14
N GLY A 16 8.48 -3.25 -13.49
CA GLY A 16 7.71 -4.07 -14.42
C GLY A 16 6.86 -5.13 -13.72
N GLU A 17 7.21 -5.52 -12.50
CA GLU A 17 6.40 -6.41 -11.67
C GLU A 17 5.37 -5.63 -10.84
N VAL A 18 5.79 -4.48 -10.27
CA VAL A 18 4.92 -3.62 -9.48
C VAL A 18 4.46 -2.41 -10.29
N ARG A 19 3.14 -2.28 -10.45
CA ARG A 19 2.50 -1.08 -11.00
C ARG A 19 2.11 -0.11 -9.88
N THR A 20 2.48 1.16 -10.03
CA THR A 20 2.09 2.22 -9.09
C THR A 20 1.17 3.25 -9.73
N ASP A 21 -0.07 3.35 -9.24
CA ASP A 21 -1.03 4.36 -9.66
C ASP A 21 -1.30 5.36 -8.52
N THR A 22 -1.67 6.59 -8.89
CA THR A 22 -2.14 7.60 -7.94
C THR A 22 -3.66 7.65 -8.01
N VAL A 23 -4.31 7.48 -6.86
CA VAL A 23 -5.77 7.52 -6.75
C VAL A 23 -6.23 8.78 -6.02
N GLY A 24 -7.47 9.17 -6.26
CA GLY A 24 -8.12 10.25 -5.53
C GLY A 24 -8.40 9.90 -4.06
N CYS A 25 -9.21 10.73 -3.41
CA CYS A 25 -9.54 10.57 -1.99
C CYS A 25 -10.18 9.20 -1.69
N LEU A 26 -9.61 8.48 -0.72
CA LEU A 26 -10.13 7.20 -0.20
C LEU A 26 -11.05 7.38 1.02
N GLY A 27 -11.43 8.61 1.37
CA GLY A 27 -12.24 8.92 2.55
C GLY A 27 -11.47 8.90 3.88
N LEU A 28 -10.15 8.75 3.86
CA LEU A 28 -9.27 8.62 5.02
C LEU A 28 -8.24 9.75 5.14
N CYS A 29 -8.60 10.99 4.77
CA CYS A 29 -7.65 12.10 4.73
C CYS A 29 -6.94 12.36 6.07
N LYS A 30 -7.64 12.16 7.20
CA LYS A 30 -7.09 12.37 8.56
C LYS A 30 -5.99 11.38 8.94
N HIS A 31 -5.88 10.27 8.22
CA HIS A 31 -4.94 9.20 8.50
C HIS A 31 -3.96 8.98 7.34
N GLY A 32 -3.89 9.91 6.37
CA GLY A 32 -2.95 9.79 5.26
C GLY A 32 -1.48 9.98 5.69
N PRO A 33 -0.51 9.57 4.85
CA PRO A 33 -0.65 8.92 3.54
C PRO A 33 -1.21 7.49 3.61
N ASN A 34 -2.07 7.12 2.65
CA ASN A 34 -2.67 5.79 2.56
C ASN A 34 -2.29 5.10 1.26
N ALA A 35 -2.14 3.78 1.28
CA ALA A 35 -1.91 2.95 0.11
C ALA A 35 -2.79 1.69 0.16
N VAL A 36 -3.11 1.16 -1.02
CA VAL A 36 -3.74 -0.15 -1.15
C VAL A 36 -2.88 -0.96 -2.10
N VAL A 37 -2.45 -2.13 -1.64
CA VAL A 37 -1.70 -3.08 -2.47
C VAL A 37 -2.65 -4.18 -2.87
N TYR A 38 -2.76 -4.40 -4.18
CA TYR A 38 -3.51 -5.50 -4.75
C TYR A 38 -2.51 -6.56 -5.18
N ASP A 39 -2.30 -7.53 -4.30
CA ASP A 39 -1.61 -8.77 -4.61
C ASP A 39 -2.63 -9.84 -5.04
N GLY A 40 -2.16 -10.93 -5.64
CA GLY A 40 -3.02 -12.05 -6.02
C GLY A 40 -3.56 -12.85 -4.83
N ALA A 41 -3.08 -12.59 -3.60
CA ALA A 41 -3.48 -13.32 -2.40
C ALA A 41 -4.76 -12.75 -1.79
N GLU A 42 -4.90 -11.42 -1.72
CA GLU A 42 -6.05 -10.73 -1.15
C GLU A 42 -6.81 -9.92 -2.23
N PRO A 43 -7.90 -10.46 -2.80
CA PRO A 43 -8.67 -9.79 -3.87
C PRO A 43 -9.21 -8.40 -3.48
N LYS A 44 -9.36 -8.14 -2.18
CA LYS A 44 -9.86 -6.87 -1.64
C LYS A 44 -8.75 -5.83 -1.47
N GLY A 45 -7.50 -6.23 -1.63
CA GLY A 45 -6.29 -5.46 -1.40
C GLY A 45 -5.96 -5.28 0.08
N THR A 46 -4.67 -5.24 0.38
CA THR A 46 -4.13 -4.91 1.70
C THR A 46 -4.10 -3.39 1.85
N TRP A 47 -4.71 -2.88 2.93
CA TRP A 47 -4.78 -1.44 3.20
C TRP A 47 -3.67 -1.03 4.16
N TYR A 48 -2.89 -0.04 3.76
CA TYR A 48 -1.91 0.61 4.62
C TYR A 48 -2.38 2.03 4.91
N ILE A 49 -2.60 2.32 6.19
CA ILE A 49 -3.14 3.60 6.66
C ILE A 49 -2.06 4.29 7.50
N GLY A 50 -1.80 5.56 7.23
CA GLY A 50 -0.81 6.34 7.98
C GLY A 50 0.64 5.95 7.71
N LEU A 51 0.94 5.53 6.47
CA LEU A 51 2.29 5.13 6.07
C LEU A 51 3.28 6.28 6.24
N ARG A 52 4.45 5.98 6.80
CA ARG A 52 5.59 6.89 6.88
C ARG A 52 6.67 6.46 5.92
N GLU A 53 7.53 7.38 5.51
CA GLU A 53 8.59 7.08 4.53
C GLU A 53 9.54 5.96 5.03
N LYS A 54 9.78 5.90 6.33
CA LYS A 54 10.57 4.83 6.98
C LYS A 54 9.95 3.43 6.89
N ASP A 55 8.64 3.34 6.65
CA ASP A 55 7.95 2.06 6.54
C ASP A 55 7.99 1.51 5.11
N VAL A 56 8.41 2.33 4.13
CA VAL A 56 8.44 1.96 2.71
C VAL A 56 9.37 0.77 2.42
N PRO A 57 10.62 0.72 2.93
CA PRO A 57 11.51 -0.40 2.65
C PRO A 57 10.91 -1.76 3.08
N GLU A 58 10.34 -1.81 4.28
CA GLU A 58 9.70 -3.03 4.81
C GLU A 58 8.47 -3.44 3.98
N VAL A 59 7.65 -2.48 3.54
CA VAL A 59 6.50 -2.79 2.67
C VAL A 59 6.97 -3.31 1.29
N VAL A 60 8.05 -2.76 0.74
CA VAL A 60 8.57 -3.21 -0.56
C VAL A 60 9.18 -4.60 -0.43
N GLU A 61 9.99 -4.85 0.59
CA GLU A 61 10.64 -6.14 0.82
C GLU A 61 9.65 -7.23 1.21
N GLU A 62 8.89 -7.06 2.29
CA GLU A 62 8.00 -8.13 2.77
C GLU A 62 6.79 -8.29 1.84
N HIS A 63 6.13 -7.19 1.49
CA HIS A 63 4.85 -7.30 0.82
C HIS A 63 4.95 -7.36 -0.70
N LEU A 64 5.70 -6.44 -1.32
CA LEU A 64 5.78 -6.40 -2.78
C LEU A 64 6.72 -7.48 -3.34
N SER A 65 7.81 -7.80 -2.64
CA SER A 65 8.75 -8.85 -3.09
C SER A 65 8.33 -10.24 -2.63
N ASN A 66 7.95 -10.41 -1.35
CA ASN A 66 7.66 -11.74 -0.79
C ASN A 66 6.15 -12.08 -0.73
N GLY A 67 5.27 -11.15 -1.08
CA GLY A 67 3.81 -11.37 -1.06
C GLY A 67 3.22 -11.43 0.35
N ALA A 68 3.95 -10.99 1.38
CA ALA A 68 3.53 -11.06 2.78
C ALA A 68 3.16 -9.67 3.34
N PRO A 69 1.89 -9.41 3.70
CA PRO A 69 1.49 -8.14 4.29
C PRO A 69 2.22 -7.82 5.59
N VAL A 70 2.71 -6.58 5.72
CA VAL A 70 3.33 -6.09 6.94
C VAL A 70 2.24 -5.87 8.01
N ARG A 71 1.97 -6.88 8.82
CA ARG A 71 0.81 -6.95 9.74
C ARG A 71 0.70 -5.76 10.70
N ARG A 72 1.83 -5.20 11.17
CA ARG A 72 1.85 -4.04 12.08
C ARG A 72 1.36 -2.75 11.41
N LEU A 73 1.47 -2.68 10.08
CA LEU A 73 1.09 -1.52 9.26
C LEU A 73 -0.24 -1.73 8.54
N ALA A 74 -0.58 -2.99 8.26
CA ALA A 74 -1.81 -3.36 7.60
C ALA A 74 -3.01 -3.03 8.49
N ALA A 75 -3.99 -2.33 7.92
CA ALA A 75 -5.23 -2.01 8.60
C ALA A 75 -6.09 -3.27 8.72
N GLU A 76 -6.46 -3.62 9.95
CA GLU A 76 -7.31 -4.78 10.25
C GLU A 76 -8.71 -4.67 9.62
N ARG A 77 -9.23 -3.44 9.50
CA ARG A 77 -10.54 -3.17 8.91
C ARG A 77 -10.44 -2.24 7.71
N ARG A 78 -10.85 -2.74 6.55
CA ARG A 78 -11.10 -1.91 5.36
C ARG A 78 -12.18 -0.87 5.69
N PRO A 79 -11.97 0.43 5.42
CA PRO A 79 -13.03 1.42 5.51
C PRO A 79 -14.14 1.02 4.53
N ARG A 80 -15.35 0.82 5.04
CA ARG A 80 -16.48 0.49 4.17
C ARG A 80 -16.67 1.63 3.18
N ARG A 81 -16.70 1.30 1.88
CA ARG A 81 -17.33 2.18 0.89
C ARG A 81 -18.78 2.31 1.36
N ASN A 82 -19.18 3.47 1.86
CA ASN A 82 -20.58 3.74 2.13
C ASN A 82 -21.33 3.53 0.81
N GLY A 83 -22.00 2.38 0.69
CA GLY A 83 -23.02 2.19 -0.31
C GLY A 83 -24.13 3.15 0.05
N LYS A 84 -24.20 4.29 -0.64
CA LYS A 84 -25.42 5.10 -0.62
C LYS A 84 -26.54 4.18 -1.12
N LYS A 85 -27.57 4.02 -0.28
CA LYS A 85 -28.93 3.74 -0.75
C LYS A 85 -29.35 4.84 -1.71
#